data_AF-A0A4Q3AJ87-F1
#
_entry.id   AF-A0A4Q3AJ87-F1
#
_cell.length_a   1.000
_cell.length_b   1.000
_cell.length_c   1.000
_cell.angle_alpha   90.00
_cell.angle_beta   90.00
_cell.angle_gamma   90.00
#
_symmetry.space_group_name_H-M   'P 1'
#
loop_
_entity.id
_entity.type
_entity.pdbx_description
1 polymer ?
#
loop_
_entity_poly.entity_id
_entity_poly.type
_entity_poly.pdbx_seq_one_letter_code
_entity_poly.pdbx_strand_id
1 'polypeptide(L)'
;MTLPKLLYREAVIAAIFLHDVSEDYHVSLSEIIALFQFSHTHNIPIVFRTGGTSLSGQSITDGILVDLSQFWDGMKIEEEGELVRVQPGITGGMVNSYLKKYKRKIGPDPASINSAMMGGIVSNNSSGMCCGVKLNSYHTVKHIKFIL
;
A
#
# COMPACT_ATOMS: atom_id res chain seq x y z
N MET A 1 28.13 15.99 -10.89
CA MET A 1 28.19 15.18 -9.65
C MET A 1 27.09 14.12 -9.74
N THR A 2 27.39 12.98 -10.36
CA THR A 2 26.43 11.89 -10.63
C THR A 2 26.24 11.06 -9.36
N LEU A 3 25.01 11.03 -8.82
CA LEU A 3 24.68 10.09 -7.74
C LEU A 3 25.02 8.66 -8.19
N PRO A 4 25.57 7.81 -7.31
CA PRO A 4 25.81 6.42 -7.64
C PRO A 4 24.46 5.78 -7.98
N LYS A 5 24.31 5.25 -9.19
CA LYS A 5 23.25 4.29 -9.51
C LYS A 5 23.47 3.08 -8.60
N LEU A 6 22.90 3.08 -7.40
CA LEU A 6 22.76 1.87 -6.62
C LEU A 6 21.95 0.89 -7.49
N LEU A 7 22.59 -0.18 -7.94
CA LEU A 7 21.95 -1.31 -8.62
C LEU A 7 21.01 -2.00 -7.63
N TYR A 8 19.83 -1.46 -7.46
CA TYR A 8 18.73 -2.15 -6.81
C TYR A 8 18.12 -3.13 -7.79
N ARG A 9 17.80 -4.34 -7.32
CA ARG A 9 16.84 -5.22 -8.01
C ARG A 9 15.43 -4.90 -7.52
N GLU A 10 14.43 -5.17 -8.35
CA GLU A 10 13.04 -5.00 -7.98
C GLU A 10 12.60 -6.14 -7.05
N ALA A 11 11.75 -5.79 -6.08
CA ALA A 11 10.98 -6.71 -5.27
C ALA A 11 9.55 -6.79 -5.80
N VAL A 12 8.98 -7.99 -5.76
CA VAL A 12 7.56 -8.20 -6.04
C VAL A 12 6.80 -7.86 -4.76
N ILE A 13 5.81 -6.99 -4.89
CA ILE A 13 4.89 -6.61 -3.84
C ILE A 13 3.99 -7.81 -3.52
N ALA A 14 3.91 -8.22 -2.26
CA ALA A 14 2.89 -9.14 -1.78
C ALA A 14 1.89 -8.34 -0.92
N ALA A 15 1.10 -7.45 -1.54
CA ALA A 15 0.22 -6.55 -0.80
C ALA A 15 -1.25 -6.95 -0.95
N ILE A 16 -1.84 -7.43 0.14
CA ILE A 16 -2.77 -6.67 1.00
C ILE A 16 -3.13 -7.69 2.08
N PHE A 17 -2.86 -7.40 3.35
CA PHE A 17 -3.36 -8.21 4.45
C PHE A 17 -4.05 -7.29 5.44
N LEU A 18 -5.28 -7.64 5.81
CA LEU A 18 -5.86 -7.17 7.06
C LEU A 18 -5.58 -8.13 8.23
N HIS A 19 -4.82 -9.21 8.01
CA HIS A 19 -4.39 -10.11 9.08
C HIS A 19 -3.22 -11.00 8.65
N ASP A 20 -1.98 -10.62 8.97
CA ASP A 20 -0.87 -11.51 9.41
C ASP A 20 0.41 -10.70 9.75
N VAL A 21 0.27 -9.60 10.49
CA VAL A 21 1.40 -8.84 11.06
C VAL A 21 1.02 -8.51 12.50
N SER A 22 1.40 -9.39 13.43
CA SER A 22 1.25 -9.34 14.89
C SER A 22 -0.18 -9.21 15.46
N GLU A 23 -0.51 -10.09 16.41
CA GLU A 23 -1.81 -10.21 17.11
C GLU A 23 -2.20 -9.02 18.02
N ASP A 24 -1.55 -7.85 17.91
CA ASP A 24 -1.65 -6.75 18.91
C ASP A 24 -1.88 -5.35 18.29
N TYR A 25 -2.71 -5.21 17.25
CA TYR A 25 -3.10 -3.89 16.74
C TYR A 25 -4.51 -3.47 17.17
N HIS A 26 -4.62 -2.20 17.59
CA HIS A 26 -5.81 -1.57 18.17
C HIS A 26 -6.98 -1.33 17.18
N VAL A 27 -6.79 -1.60 15.89
CA VAL A 27 -7.83 -1.52 14.85
C VAL A 27 -7.98 -2.89 14.19
N SER A 28 -9.15 -3.50 14.31
CA SER A 28 -9.35 -4.91 13.94
C SER A 28 -10.10 -5.06 12.61
N LEU A 29 -9.86 -6.18 11.91
CA LEU A 29 -10.66 -6.61 10.75
C LEU A 29 -12.17 -6.51 11.02
N SER A 30 -12.60 -6.79 12.25
CA SER A 30 -13.99 -6.71 12.69
C SER A 30 -14.58 -5.30 12.59
N GLU A 31 -13.78 -4.24 12.79
CA GLU A 31 -14.25 -2.86 12.66
C GLU A 31 -14.49 -2.49 11.19
N ILE A 32 -13.63 -2.96 10.28
CA ILE A 32 -13.84 -2.77 8.84
C ILE A 32 -15.10 -3.52 8.39
N ILE A 33 -15.31 -4.74 8.87
CA ILE A 33 -16.54 -5.51 8.61
C ILE A 33 -17.78 -4.77 9.15
N ALA A 34 -17.70 -4.25 10.37
CA ALA A 34 -18.79 -3.47 10.98
C ALA A 34 -19.09 -2.18 10.19
N LEU A 35 -18.06 -1.50 9.67
CA LEU A 35 -18.24 -0.33 8.80
C LEU A 35 -18.93 -0.67 7.48
N PHE A 36 -18.60 -1.79 6.85
CA PHE A 36 -19.31 -2.26 5.67
C PHE A 36 -20.78 -2.58 5.98
N GLN A 37 -21.05 -3.26 7.09
CA GLN A 37 -22.42 -3.56 7.53
C GLN A 37 -23.22 -2.27 7.81
N PHE A 38 -22.61 -1.29 8.48
CA PHE A 38 -23.22 0.00 8.77
C PHE A 38 -23.52 0.78 7.48
N SER A 39 -22.52 0.90 6.60
CA SER A 39 -22.66 1.54 5.28
C SER A 39 -23.80 0.92 4.47
N HIS A 40 -23.88 -0.40 4.43
CA HIS A 40 -24.94 -1.13 3.73
C HIS A 40 -26.32 -0.89 4.35
N THR A 41 -26.43 -0.99 5.68
CA THR A 41 -27.69 -0.81 6.42
C THR A 41 -28.27 0.59 6.23
N HIS A 42 -27.40 1.61 6.21
CA HIS A 42 -27.82 3.00 6.10
C HIS A 42 -27.75 3.58 4.69
N ASN A 43 -27.35 2.77 3.70
CA ASN A 43 -27.16 3.19 2.31
C ASN A 43 -26.24 4.42 2.18
N ILE A 44 -25.16 4.46 2.97
CA ILE A 44 -24.18 5.57 2.98
C ILE A 44 -22.94 5.11 2.20
N PRO A 45 -22.49 5.85 1.17
CA PRO A 45 -21.26 5.52 0.46
C PRO A 45 -20.04 5.47 1.39
N ILE A 46 -19.17 4.50 1.17
CA ILE A 46 -17.92 4.35 1.93
C ILE A 46 -16.72 4.48 0.99
N VAL A 47 -15.74 5.30 1.36
CA VAL A 47 -14.51 5.51 0.60
C VAL A 47 -13.32 5.37 1.53
N PHE A 48 -12.34 4.57 1.11
CA PHE A 48 -11.11 4.37 1.87
C PHE A 48 -10.04 5.38 1.43
N ARG A 49 -9.28 5.88 2.40
CA ARG A 49 -8.20 6.83 2.21
C ARG A 49 -6.94 6.35 2.93
N THR A 50 -5.82 6.51 2.26
CA THR A 50 -4.48 6.39 2.85
C THR A 50 -3.78 7.75 2.72
N GLY A 51 -2.55 7.81 2.21
CA GLY A 51 -1.84 9.09 1.99
C GLY A 51 -2.52 10.14 1.11
N GLY A 52 -3.62 9.82 0.41
CA GLY A 52 -4.46 10.82 -0.28
C GLY A 52 -3.75 11.59 -1.41
N THR A 53 -2.69 11.05 -1.99
CA THR A 53 -1.87 11.71 -3.02
C THR A 53 -2.40 11.52 -4.44
N SER A 54 -3.59 10.93 -4.59
CA SER A 54 -4.16 10.68 -5.91
C SER A 54 -4.71 11.96 -6.53
N LEU A 55 -4.57 12.11 -7.84
CA LEU A 55 -4.99 13.31 -8.58
C LEU A 55 -6.39 13.22 -9.20
N SER A 56 -7.04 12.05 -9.10
CA SER A 56 -8.34 11.80 -9.74
C SER A 56 -9.52 11.74 -8.76
N GLY A 57 -9.33 12.20 -7.52
CA GLY A 57 -10.41 12.32 -6.54
C GLY A 57 -10.86 11.00 -5.89
N GLN A 58 -10.12 9.89 -6.03
CA GLN A 58 -10.52 8.56 -5.49
C GLN A 58 -10.72 8.51 -3.97
N SER A 59 -10.20 9.49 -3.22
CA SER A 59 -10.29 9.55 -1.76
C SER A 59 -11.16 10.71 -1.27
N ILE A 60 -12.20 11.06 -2.03
CA ILE A 60 -13.19 12.10 -1.72
C ILE A 60 -14.58 11.44 -1.67
N THR A 61 -15.40 11.80 -0.68
CA THR A 61 -16.77 11.31 -0.52
C THR A 61 -17.59 12.28 0.33
N ASP A 62 -18.90 12.30 0.11
CA ASP A 62 -19.88 12.94 0.99
C ASP A 62 -20.47 11.96 2.04
N GLY A 63 -20.00 10.70 2.02
CA GLY A 63 -20.38 9.65 2.96
C GLY A 63 -19.30 9.39 4.02
N ILE A 64 -19.03 8.12 4.27
CA ILE A 64 -18.02 7.69 5.26
C ILE A 64 -16.64 7.67 4.59
N LEU A 65 -15.73 8.49 5.09
CA LEU A 65 -14.31 8.44 4.73
C LEU A 65 -13.55 7.60 5.77
N VAL A 66 -13.08 6.42 5.37
CA VAL A 66 -12.30 5.53 6.24
C VAL A 66 -10.81 5.79 6.03
N ASP A 67 -10.16 6.42 7.01
CA ASP A 67 -8.74 6.69 6.98
C ASP A 67 -7.93 5.50 7.53
N LEU A 68 -7.12 4.89 6.66
CA LEU A 68 -6.21 3.78 6.97
C LEU A 68 -4.75 4.25 7.10
N SER A 69 -4.50 5.56 7.18
CA SER A 69 -3.14 6.11 7.29
C SER A 69 -2.46 5.82 8.63
N GLN A 70 -3.23 5.45 9.65
CA GLN A 70 -2.77 5.12 11.00
C GLN A 70 -3.14 3.69 11.36
N PHE A 71 -2.32 3.03 12.18
CA PHE A 71 -2.54 1.68 12.72
C PHE A 71 -2.61 0.54 11.67
N TRP A 72 -2.41 0.84 10.39
CA TRP A 72 -2.31 -0.13 9.27
C TRP A 72 -0.93 -0.07 8.59
N ASP A 73 0.14 0.06 9.36
CA ASP A 73 1.51 0.26 8.88
C ASP A 73 2.41 -1.00 8.98
N GLY A 74 1.82 -2.14 9.30
CA GLY A 74 2.51 -3.42 9.42
C GLY A 74 3.19 -3.85 8.11
N MET A 75 4.38 -4.43 8.24
CA MET A 75 5.14 -4.98 7.10
C MET A 75 6.02 -6.16 7.48
N LYS A 76 6.29 -7.03 6.51
CA LYS A 76 7.18 -8.18 6.64
C LYS A 76 7.96 -8.38 5.36
N ILE A 77 9.28 -8.45 5.47
CA ILE A 77 10.16 -8.78 4.34
C ILE A 77 10.33 -10.31 4.30
N GLU A 78 10.24 -10.89 3.11
CA GLU A 78 10.31 -12.32 2.85
C GLU A 78 11.37 -12.58 1.76
N GLU A 79 11.87 -13.82 1.69
CA GLU A 79 12.78 -14.27 0.61
C GLU A 79 13.98 -13.32 0.37
N GLU A 80 14.68 -12.90 1.44
CA GLU A 80 15.82 -11.97 1.33
C GLU A 80 15.52 -10.67 0.55
N GLY A 81 14.29 -10.16 0.67
CA GLY A 81 13.86 -8.93 0.01
C GLY A 81 13.33 -9.10 -1.41
N GLU A 82 13.17 -10.33 -1.90
CA GLU A 82 12.47 -10.60 -3.16
C GLU A 82 10.97 -10.33 -3.04
N LEU A 83 10.41 -10.50 -1.84
CA LEU A 83 9.03 -10.22 -1.52
C LEU A 83 8.91 -9.29 -0.32
N VAL A 84 7.88 -8.45 -0.35
CA VAL A 84 7.48 -7.65 0.82
C VAL A 84 5.97 -7.69 1.00
N ARG A 85 5.55 -8.09 2.19
CA ARG A 85 4.16 -8.04 2.65
C ARG A 85 3.94 -6.74 3.40
N VAL A 86 2.86 -6.04 3.07
CA VAL A 86 2.56 -4.72 3.62
C VAL A 86 1.07 -4.56 3.89
N GLN A 87 0.75 -3.84 4.96
CA GLN A 87 -0.56 -3.25 5.21
C GLN A 87 -0.72 -1.95 4.40
N PRO A 88 -1.96 -1.44 4.21
CA PRO A 88 -2.21 -0.33 3.29
C PRO A 88 -1.64 1.03 3.72
N GLY A 89 -1.39 1.25 5.01
CA GLY A 89 -1.01 2.54 5.61
C GLY A 89 0.49 2.86 5.62
N ILE A 90 1.37 1.93 5.22
CA ILE A 90 2.82 2.21 5.13
C ILE A 90 3.17 2.96 3.84
N THR A 91 4.06 3.95 3.89
CA THR A 91 4.53 4.67 2.69
C THR A 91 5.47 3.83 1.84
N GLY A 92 5.44 4.01 0.52
CA GLY A 92 6.39 3.34 -0.38
C GLY A 92 7.85 3.71 -0.07
N GLY A 93 8.08 4.95 0.38
CA GLY A 93 9.39 5.43 0.82
C GLY A 93 9.91 4.65 2.04
N MET A 94 9.06 4.41 3.04
CA MET A 94 9.41 3.57 4.20
C MET A 94 9.72 2.14 3.76
N VAL A 95 8.88 1.52 2.93
CA VAL A 95 9.11 0.16 2.42
C VAL A 95 10.48 0.06 1.73
N ASN A 96 10.81 1.03 0.87
CA ASN A 96 12.12 1.08 0.21
C ASN A 96 13.30 1.28 1.18
N SER A 97 13.09 2.03 2.26
CA SER A 97 14.08 2.17 3.34
C SER A 97 14.43 0.81 3.97
N TYR A 98 13.43 -0.02 4.25
CA TYR A 98 13.65 -1.35 4.81
C TYR A 98 14.25 -2.34 3.81
N LEU A 99 13.86 -2.26 2.53
CA LEU A 99 14.42 -3.10 1.46
C LEU A 99 15.87 -2.76 1.11
N LYS A 100 16.36 -1.58 1.52
CA LYS A 100 17.72 -1.12 1.24
C LYS A 100 18.80 -2.11 1.68
N LYS A 101 18.63 -2.76 2.84
CA LYS A 101 19.59 -3.74 3.36
C LYS A 101 19.74 -4.99 2.48
N TYR A 102 18.73 -5.28 1.65
CA TYR A 102 18.73 -6.37 0.69
C TYR A 102 19.14 -5.95 -0.73
N LYS A 103 19.52 -4.67 -0.92
CA LYS A 103 19.75 -4.08 -2.25
C LYS A 103 18.52 -4.26 -3.16
N ARG A 104 17.33 -4.12 -2.58
CA ARG A 104 16.04 -4.21 -3.27
C ARG A 104 15.23 -2.91 -3.12
N LYS A 105 14.26 -2.70 -4.01
CA LYS A 105 13.22 -1.68 -3.89
C LYS A 105 11.91 -2.21 -4.50
N ILE A 106 10.76 -1.66 -4.11
CA ILE A 106 9.51 -1.97 -4.80
C ILE A 106 9.53 -1.44 -6.24
N GLY A 107 8.81 -2.13 -7.14
CA GLY A 107 8.70 -1.73 -8.54
C GLY A 107 8.05 -0.35 -8.72
N PRO A 108 6.79 -0.16 -8.30
CA PRO A 108 6.09 1.12 -8.38
C PRO A 108 6.87 2.26 -7.71
N ASP A 109 7.15 3.32 -8.46
CA ASP A 109 7.90 4.49 -7.99
C ASP A 109 7.18 5.83 -8.27
N PRO A 110 5.92 6.00 -7.82
CA PRO A 110 5.21 7.27 -8.02
C PRO A 110 6.03 8.45 -7.49
N ALA A 111 5.92 9.62 -8.14
CA ALA A 111 6.63 10.82 -7.71
C ALA A 111 6.36 11.20 -6.24
N SER A 112 5.19 10.84 -5.73
CA SER A 112 4.78 11.02 -4.34
C SER A 112 5.21 9.89 -3.41
N ILE A 113 6.19 9.03 -3.74
CA ILE A 113 6.55 7.81 -2.98
C ILE A 113 6.73 7.99 -1.46
N ASN A 114 7.16 9.17 -1.01
CA ASN A 114 7.35 9.49 0.41
C ASN A 114 6.05 9.85 1.16
N SER A 115 4.94 10.01 0.44
CA SER A 115 3.62 10.30 0.98
C SER A 115 2.56 9.30 0.49
N ALA A 116 2.76 8.70 -0.69
CA ALA A 116 1.93 7.64 -1.22
C ALA A 116 2.12 6.37 -0.39
N MET A 117 1.01 5.88 0.13
CA MET A 117 0.95 4.66 0.93
C MET A 117 0.57 3.47 0.07
N MET A 118 0.98 2.27 0.50
CA MET A 118 0.88 1.04 -0.29
C MET A 118 -0.54 0.72 -0.74
N GLY A 119 -1.55 1.01 0.08
CA GLY A 119 -2.96 0.84 -0.31
C GLY A 119 -3.34 1.68 -1.53
N GLY A 120 -2.99 2.97 -1.53
CA GLY A 120 -3.19 3.85 -2.68
C GLY A 120 -2.32 3.50 -3.88
N ILE A 121 -1.06 3.10 -3.65
CA ILE A 121 -0.13 2.67 -4.71
C ILE A 121 -0.74 1.52 -5.50
N VAL A 122 -1.21 0.48 -4.80
CA VAL A 122 -1.81 -0.72 -5.41
C VAL A 122 -3.17 -0.41 -6.05
N SER A 123 -4.05 0.30 -5.34
CA SER A 123 -5.40 0.65 -5.83
C SER A 123 -5.36 1.44 -7.15
N ASN A 124 -4.40 2.36 -7.27
CA ASN A 124 -4.25 3.20 -8.46
C ASN A 124 -3.41 2.56 -9.58
N ASN A 125 -2.99 1.30 -9.45
CA ASN A 125 -2.01 0.69 -10.35
C ASN A 125 -0.79 1.60 -10.59
N SER A 126 -0.22 2.12 -9.51
CA SER A 126 0.77 3.18 -9.62
C SER A 126 2.02 2.70 -10.34
N SER A 127 2.64 3.65 -11.04
CA SER A 127 3.90 3.52 -11.76
C SER A 127 4.75 4.76 -11.44
N GLY A 128 5.81 5.00 -12.20
CA GLY A 128 6.68 6.16 -12.09
C GLY A 128 7.81 6.12 -13.11
N MET A 129 8.67 7.13 -13.03
CA MET A 129 9.64 7.46 -14.07
C MET A 129 10.67 6.33 -14.31
N CYS A 130 11.09 5.62 -13.26
CA CYS A 130 12.08 4.56 -13.41
C CYS A 130 11.43 3.20 -13.71
N CYS A 131 10.22 2.94 -13.22
CA CYS A 131 9.59 1.62 -13.36
C CYS A 131 8.79 1.46 -14.67
N GLY A 132 8.23 2.56 -15.18
CA GLY A 132 7.35 2.55 -16.35
C GLY A 132 6.22 1.52 -16.24
N VAL A 133 5.72 1.03 -17.37
CA VAL A 133 4.62 0.05 -17.38
C VAL A 133 5.08 -1.37 -17.01
N LYS A 134 6.38 -1.68 -17.04
CA LYS A 134 6.89 -3.04 -16.83
C LYS A 134 6.81 -3.49 -15.37
N LEU A 135 6.77 -2.53 -14.45
CA LEU A 135 6.96 -2.73 -13.02
C LEU A 135 5.94 -1.92 -12.19
N ASN A 136 4.77 -1.62 -12.79
CA ASN A 136 3.64 -1.07 -12.05
C ASN A 136 3.06 -2.10 -11.06
N SER A 137 2.03 -1.71 -10.30
CA SER A 137 1.44 -2.60 -9.30
C SER A 137 0.88 -3.89 -9.93
N TYR A 138 0.25 -3.85 -11.10
CA TYR A 138 -0.31 -5.04 -11.75
C TYR A 138 0.75 -6.11 -12.08
N HIS A 139 1.97 -5.70 -12.43
CA HIS A 139 3.05 -6.64 -12.75
C HIS A 139 3.87 -7.07 -11.54
N THR A 140 3.73 -6.36 -10.42
CA THR A 140 4.55 -6.60 -9.23
C THR A 140 3.75 -7.11 -8.06
N VAL A 141 2.42 -7.20 -8.13
CA VAL A 141 1.63 -7.79 -7.05
C VAL A 141 1.52 -9.30 -7.20
N LYS A 142 1.95 -10.04 -6.17
CA LYS A 142 1.87 -11.52 -6.09
C LYS A 142 0.61 -12.02 -5.41
N HIS A 143 0.18 -11.34 -4.34
CA HIS A 143 -0.95 -11.73 -3.51
C HIS A 143 -1.70 -10.48 -3.03
N ILE A 144 -3.04 -10.56 -3.00
CA ILE A 144 -3.95 -9.54 -2.48
C ILE A 144 -5.01 -10.23 -1.63
N LYS A 145 -5.35 -9.66 -0.47
CA LYS A 145 -6.55 -10.02 0.32
C LYS A 145 -7.56 -8.89 0.23
N PHE A 146 -8.81 -9.20 -0.02
CA PHE A 146 -9.91 -8.24 -0.02
C PHE A 146 -10.88 -8.51 1.13
N ILE A 147 -11.57 -7.46 1.58
CA ILE A 147 -12.84 -7.54 2.31
C ILE A 147 -13.88 -7.01 1.35
N LEU A 148 -14.98 -7.74 1.21
CA LEU A 148 -16.09 -7.43 0.31
C LEU A 148 -17.40 -7.40 1.10
#